data_AF-A0A2D8BX67-F1
#
_entry.id   AF-A0A2D8BX67-F1
#
_cell.length_a   1.000
_cell.length_b   1.000
_cell.length_c   1.000
_cell.angle_alpha   90.00
_cell.angle_beta   90.00
_cell.angle_gamma   90.00
#
_symmetry.space_group_name_H-M   'P 1'
#
loop_
_entity.id
_entity.type
_entity.pdbx_description
1 polymer ?
#
loop_
_entity_poly.entity_id
_entity_poly.type
_entity_poly.pdbx_seq_one_letter_code
_entity_poly.pdbx_strand_id
1 'polypeptide(L)'
;MKSRKVKYIIFMIDDRHMDKHYDIEQQLCWTFLVDTICSRYWDAINRRQKKKNHDYPVAVGLWANKFDLWKDKYEYEDIQNHPIFESFKDGMQKLNDKGIPCYKYIVSAKSDSEMVYRGIATMIEDY
;
A
#
# COMPACT_ATOMS: atom_id res chain seq x y z
N MET A 1 -22.74 -3.18 -14.27
CA MET A 1 -21.29 -3.12 -14.56
C MET A 1 -20.51 -3.21 -13.25
N LYS A 2 -20.21 -4.43 -12.79
CA LYS A 2 -19.30 -4.75 -11.68
C LYS A 2 -18.54 -6.04 -12.04
N SER A 3 -17.77 -6.00 -13.13
CA SER A 3 -17.03 -7.17 -13.61
C SER A 3 -15.62 -7.26 -13.05
N ARG A 4 -15.02 -6.14 -12.64
CA ARG A 4 -13.64 -6.09 -12.13
C ARG A 4 -13.61 -6.28 -10.62
N LYS A 5 -13.11 -7.43 -10.18
CA LYS A 5 -12.78 -7.73 -8.78
C LYS A 5 -11.29 -7.47 -8.60
N VAL A 6 -10.94 -6.41 -7.90
CA VAL A 6 -9.54 -6.05 -7.64
C VAL A 6 -8.98 -7.07 -6.63
N LYS A 7 -8.00 -7.87 -7.04
CA LYS A 7 -7.33 -8.83 -6.16
C LYS A 7 -6.17 -8.17 -5.39
N TYR A 8 -5.35 -7.37 -6.07
CA TYR A 8 -4.14 -6.81 -5.50
C TYR A 8 -4.12 -5.30 -5.70
N ILE A 9 -3.65 -4.56 -4.69
CA ILE A 9 -3.50 -3.11 -4.74
C ILE A 9 -2.04 -2.78 -4.44
N ILE A 10 -1.45 -1.89 -5.23
CA ILE A 10 -0.12 -1.34 -4.98
C ILE A 10 -0.28 0.14 -4.64
N PHE A 11 0.17 0.53 -3.45
CA PHE A 11 0.27 1.90 -3.00
C PHE A 11 1.73 2.33 -3.09
N MET A 12 2.03 3.19 -4.06
CA MET A 12 3.40 3.65 -4.32
C MET A 12 3.70 4.93 -3.53
N ILE A 13 4.74 4.87 -2.72
CA ILE A 13 5.24 5.96 -1.87
C ILE A 13 6.40 6.65 -2.61
N ASP A 14 6.40 7.97 -2.60
CA ASP A 14 7.51 8.80 -3.08
C ASP A 14 8.04 9.65 -1.92
N ASP A 15 9.25 9.32 -1.44
CA ASP A 15 9.94 9.97 -0.31
C ASP A 15 10.01 11.49 -0.42
N ARG A 16 10.13 12.03 -1.64
CA ARG A 16 10.33 13.47 -1.87
C ARG A 16 9.12 14.31 -1.47
N HIS A 17 7.94 13.69 -1.38
CA HIS A 17 6.74 14.33 -0.85
C HIS A 17 6.70 14.26 0.67
N MET A 18 7.27 13.22 1.28
CA MET A 18 7.36 13.06 2.73
C MET A 18 8.35 14.07 3.37
N ASP A 19 9.36 14.50 2.61
CA ASP A 19 10.41 15.43 3.05
C ASP A 19 9.92 16.90 3.13
N LYS A 20 8.79 17.22 2.51
CA LYS A 20 8.21 18.58 2.58
C LYS A 20 7.36 18.67 3.84
N HIS A 21 7.79 19.48 4.81
CA HIS A 21 7.15 19.67 6.13
C HIS A 21 5.62 19.95 6.15
N TYR A 22 4.98 20.23 5.01
CA TYR A 22 3.56 20.53 4.89
C TYR A 22 2.78 19.61 3.94
N ASP A 23 3.45 18.67 3.25
CA ASP A 23 2.80 17.79 2.28
C ASP A 23 2.36 16.50 2.97
N ILE A 24 1.08 16.47 3.37
CA ILE A 24 0.42 15.31 3.99
C ILE A 24 -0.45 14.53 2.98
N GLU A 25 -0.31 14.81 1.68
CA GLU A 25 -1.20 14.26 0.65
C GLU A 25 -1.16 12.74 0.60
N GLN A 26 0.03 12.14 0.69
CA GLN A 26 0.16 10.67 0.65
C GLN A 26 -0.49 10.00 1.86
N GLN A 27 -0.39 10.59 3.05
CA GLN A 27 -1.03 10.09 4.27
C GLN A 27 -2.56 10.22 4.18
N LEU A 28 -3.06 11.31 3.60
CA LEU A 28 -4.49 11.50 3.34
C LEU A 28 -5.01 10.49 2.30
N CYS A 29 -4.29 10.31 1.19
CA CYS A 29 -4.62 9.32 0.17
C CYS A 29 -4.63 7.90 0.72
N TRP A 30 -3.64 7.55 1.55
CA TRP A 30 -3.57 6.27 2.23
C TRP A 30 -4.77 6.05 3.16
N THR A 31 -5.08 7.05 3.99
CA THR A 31 -6.22 6.99 4.92
C THR A 31 -7.52 6.77 4.15
N PHE A 32 -7.76 7.57 3.10
CA PHE A 32 -8.93 7.45 2.25
C PHE A 32 -9.03 6.07 1.58
N LEU A 33 -7.92 5.57 1.05
CA LEU A 33 -7.86 4.25 0.42
C LEU A 33 -8.20 3.14 1.43
N VAL A 34 -7.56 3.14 2.60
CA VAL A 34 -7.79 2.13 3.65
C VAL A 34 -9.22 2.17 4.13
N ASP A 35 -9.77 3.36 4.43
CA ASP A 35 -11.15 3.50 4.88
C ASP A 35 -12.14 3.04 3.79
N THR A 36 -11.83 3.31 2.51
CA THR A 36 -12.62 2.83 1.37
C THR A 36 -12.58 1.30 1.25
N ILE A 37 -11.41 0.67 1.43
CA ILE A 37 -11.27 -0.79 1.42
C ILE A 37 -12.04 -1.40 2.59
N CYS A 38 -11.81 -0.91 3.80
CA CYS A 38 -12.37 -1.43 5.04
C CYS A 38 -13.88 -1.19 5.19
N SER A 39 -14.44 -0.23 4.45
CA SER A 39 -15.89 0.00 4.38
C SER A 39 -16.64 -1.28 4.00
N ARG A 40 -17.70 -1.57 4.75
CA ARG A 40 -18.61 -2.70 4.51
C ARG A 40 -19.49 -2.51 3.27
N TYR A 41 -19.55 -1.29 2.73
CA TYR A 41 -20.43 -0.92 1.63
C TYR A 41 -19.62 -0.38 0.45
N TRP A 42 -20.12 -0.63 -0.76
CA TRP A 42 -19.55 -0.06 -1.98
C TRP A 42 -19.73 1.45 -2.06
N ASP A 43 -20.82 1.95 -1.49
CA ASP A 43 -21.07 3.37 -1.27
C ASP A 43 -21.05 3.62 0.24
N ALA A 44 -20.01 4.27 0.75
CA ALA A 44 -19.88 4.57 2.17
C ALA A 44 -20.87 5.66 2.64
N ILE A 45 -21.29 6.56 1.74
CA ILE A 45 -22.15 7.72 2.03
C ILE A 45 -23.60 7.27 2.15
N ASN A 46 -24.14 6.63 1.11
CA ASN A 46 -25.53 6.19 1.10
C ASN A 46 -25.72 4.76 1.63
N ARG A 47 -24.63 4.07 1.98
CA ARG A 47 -24.60 2.68 2.50
C ARG A 47 -25.35 1.69 1.59
N ARG A 48 -25.25 1.92 0.29
CA ARG A 48 -25.88 1.07 -0.73
C ARG A 48 -24.94 -0.09 -1.07
N GLN A 49 -25.50 -1.30 -1.13
CA GLN A 49 -24.83 -2.55 -1.51
C GLN A 49 -23.65 -2.94 -0.61
N LYS A 50 -23.86 -3.94 0.25
CA LYS A 50 -22.81 -4.54 1.07
C LYS A 50 -21.77 -5.26 0.20
N LYS A 51 -20.50 -5.13 0.57
CA LYS A 51 -19.41 -5.90 -0.01
C LYS A 51 -19.49 -7.36 0.44
N LYS A 52 -19.17 -8.28 -0.47
CA LYS A 52 -18.96 -9.70 -0.18
C LYS A 52 -17.48 -9.97 0.04
N ASN A 53 -17.11 -11.14 0.58
CA ASN A 53 -15.70 -11.46 0.85
C ASN A 53 -14.81 -11.33 -0.41
N HIS A 54 -15.31 -11.79 -1.56
CA HIS A 54 -14.59 -11.68 -2.85
C HIS A 54 -14.52 -10.25 -3.43
N ASP A 55 -15.15 -9.27 -2.78
CA ASP A 55 -15.07 -7.86 -3.17
C ASP A 55 -13.89 -7.15 -2.48
N TYR A 56 -13.31 -7.75 -1.44
CA TYR A 56 -12.12 -7.23 -0.77
C TYR A 56 -10.86 -7.71 -1.51
N PRO A 57 -9.80 -6.89 -1.54
CA PRO A 57 -8.52 -7.32 -2.10
C PRO A 57 -7.94 -8.46 -1.25
N VAL A 58 -7.19 -9.34 -1.91
CA VAL A 58 -6.39 -10.40 -1.30
C VAL A 58 -5.22 -9.80 -0.54
N ALA A 59 -4.54 -8.79 -1.10
CA ALA A 59 -3.41 -8.14 -0.45
C ALA A 59 -3.19 -6.70 -0.92
N VAL A 60 -2.47 -5.93 -0.10
CA VAL A 60 -2.02 -4.56 -0.41
C VAL A 60 -0.49 -4.50 -0.32
N GLY A 61 0.17 -3.95 -1.34
CA GLY A 61 1.61 -3.71 -1.33
C GLY A 61 1.89 -2.23 -1.12
N LEU A 62 2.77 -1.89 -0.17
CA LEU A 62 3.32 -0.55 0.02
C LEU A 62 4.71 -0.50 -0.60
N TRP A 63 4.88 0.34 -1.61
CA TRP A 63 6.04 0.36 -2.48
C TRP A 63 6.76 1.70 -2.39
N ALA A 64 7.81 1.76 -1.59
CA ALA A 64 8.68 2.91 -1.46
C ALA A 64 9.62 2.99 -2.67
N ASN A 65 9.29 3.85 -3.64
CA ASN A 65 10.02 3.98 -4.89
C ASN A 65 11.14 5.03 -4.80
N LYS A 66 12.05 5.01 -5.78
CA LYS A 66 13.20 5.92 -5.93
C LYS A 66 14.24 5.77 -4.83
N PHE A 67 14.38 4.56 -4.31
CA PHE A 67 15.30 4.25 -3.22
C PHE A 67 16.72 4.75 -3.48
N ASP A 68 17.17 4.73 -4.73
CA ASP A 68 18.47 5.26 -5.16
C ASP A 68 18.70 6.73 -4.77
N LEU A 69 17.64 7.52 -4.59
CA LEU A 69 17.71 8.95 -4.25
C LEU A 69 17.69 9.24 -2.75
N TRP A 70 17.22 8.30 -1.93
CA TRP A 70 16.99 8.54 -0.49
C TRP A 70 17.50 7.43 0.43
N LYS A 71 18.15 6.39 -0.12
CA LYS A 71 18.76 5.28 0.62
C LYS A 71 19.67 5.71 1.77
N ASP A 72 20.36 6.84 1.63
CA ASP A 72 21.34 7.32 2.60
C ASP A 72 20.70 8.25 3.66
N LYS A 73 19.38 8.53 3.57
CA LYS A 73 18.66 9.39 4.52
C LYS A 73 18.22 8.66 5.79
N TYR A 74 18.07 7.35 5.73
CA TYR A 74 17.49 6.55 6.81
C TYR A 74 18.43 5.41 7.19
N GLU A 75 18.73 5.29 8.47
CA GLU A 75 19.38 4.10 9.02
C GLU A 75 18.31 3.04 9.33
N TYR A 76 18.50 1.83 8.82
CA TYR A 76 17.63 0.69 9.10
C TYR A 76 18.38 -0.63 8.89
N GLU A 77 18.07 -1.62 9.73
CA GLU A 77 18.63 -2.97 9.61
C GLU A 77 17.68 -3.92 8.84
N ASP A 78 16.37 -3.66 8.95
CA ASP A 78 15.31 -4.47 8.33
C ASP A 78 14.28 -3.55 7.66
N ILE A 79 13.92 -3.88 6.42
CA ILE A 79 12.88 -3.22 5.64
C ILE A 79 11.54 -3.14 6.38
N GLN A 80 11.23 -4.14 7.22
CA GLN A 80 9.98 -4.16 7.97
C GLN A 80 9.86 -2.99 8.95
N ASN A 81 10.99 -2.52 9.47
CA ASN A 81 11.10 -1.44 10.45
C ASN A 81 11.57 -0.12 9.82
N HIS A 82 11.56 -0.02 8.49
CA HIS A 82 12.06 1.16 7.81
C HIS A 82 11.21 2.41 8.14
N PRO A 83 11.81 3.55 8.55
CA PRO A 83 11.10 4.77 8.96
C PRO A 83 10.08 5.32 7.95
N ILE A 84 10.35 5.17 6.65
CA ILE A 84 9.43 5.58 5.57
C ILE A 84 8.01 4.99 5.69
N PHE A 85 7.85 3.83 6.35
CA PHE A 85 6.56 3.18 6.52
C PHE A 85 5.82 3.59 7.79
N GLU A 86 6.45 4.35 8.70
CA GLU A 86 5.89 4.73 10.00
C GLU A 86 4.54 5.44 9.86
N SER A 87 4.45 6.42 8.96
CA SER A 87 3.21 7.19 8.71
C SER A 87 2.05 6.35 8.18
N PHE A 88 2.30 5.12 7.74
CA PHE A 88 1.31 4.25 7.13
C PHE A 88 0.88 3.09 8.06
N LYS A 89 1.53 2.93 9.23
CA LYS A 89 1.32 1.81 10.16
C LYS A 89 -0.12 1.62 10.60
N ASP A 90 -0.81 2.71 10.96
CA ASP A 90 -2.20 2.63 11.42
C ASP A 90 -3.13 2.06 10.35
N GLY A 91 -2.93 2.47 9.10
CA GLY A 91 -3.72 1.94 7.98
C GLY A 91 -3.38 0.49 7.65
N MET A 92 -2.10 0.09 7.77
CA MET A 92 -1.70 -1.31 7.64
C MET A 92 -2.33 -2.18 8.73
N GLN A 93 -2.36 -1.70 9.97
CA GLN A 93 -3.02 -2.40 11.08
C GLN A 93 -4.52 -2.59 10.81
N LYS A 94 -5.22 -1.53 10.37
CA LYS A 94 -6.64 -1.62 9.99
C LYS A 94 -6.91 -2.66 8.89
N LEU A 95 -6.03 -2.78 7.90
CA LEU A 95 -6.13 -3.79 6.84
C LEU A 95 -5.88 -5.20 7.39
N ASN A 96 -4.85 -5.37 8.22
CA ASN A 96 -4.53 -6.65 8.87
C ASN A 96 -5.68 -7.13 9.78
N ASP A 97 -6.30 -6.23 10.55
CA ASP A 97 -7.48 -6.53 11.39
C ASP A 97 -8.68 -6.99 10.55
N LYS A 98 -8.72 -6.62 9.26
CA LYS A 98 -9.71 -7.06 8.27
C LYS A 98 -9.35 -8.40 7.61
N GLY A 99 -8.17 -8.94 7.90
CA GLY A 99 -7.61 -10.13 7.26
C GLY A 99 -6.98 -9.87 5.90
N ILE A 100 -6.62 -8.61 5.59
CA ILE A 100 -5.98 -8.23 4.33
C ILE A 100 -4.49 -7.96 4.60
N PRO A 101 -3.57 -8.86 4.22
CA PRO A 101 -2.14 -8.68 4.45
C PRO A 101 -1.57 -7.47 3.69
N CYS A 102 -0.61 -6.81 4.34
CA CYS A 102 0.19 -5.73 3.78
C CYS A 102 1.64 -6.17 3.55
N TYR A 103 2.17 -5.97 2.35
CA TYR A 103 3.55 -6.27 1.99
C TYR A 103 4.35 -4.99 1.75
N LYS A 104 5.56 -4.89 2.28
CA LYS A 104 6.42 -3.71 2.15
C LYS A 104 7.55 -3.99 1.18
N TYR A 105 7.76 -3.07 0.25
CA TYR A 105 8.85 -3.13 -0.72
C TYR A 105 9.55 -1.78 -0.82
N ILE A 106 10.87 -1.81 -0.88
CA ILE A 106 11.71 -0.66 -1.20
C ILE A 106 12.30 -0.97 -2.58
N VAL A 107 12.08 -0.06 -3.52
CA VAL A 107 12.48 -0.27 -4.91
C VAL A 107 13.09 1.00 -5.49
N SER A 108 14.00 0.81 -6.44
CA SER A 108 14.28 1.82 -7.44
C SER A 108 13.92 1.23 -8.79
N ALA A 109 12.76 1.61 -9.33
CA ALA A 109 12.33 1.10 -10.62
C ALA A 109 13.33 1.43 -11.76
N LYS A 110 14.17 2.45 -11.58
CA LYS A 110 15.20 2.85 -12.54
C LYS A 110 16.43 1.95 -12.51
N SER A 111 16.93 1.63 -11.31
CA SER A 111 18.16 0.86 -11.16
C SER A 111 17.93 -0.63 -10.95
N ASP A 112 16.74 -1.01 -10.49
CA ASP A 112 16.38 -2.38 -10.13
C ASP A 112 14.92 -2.69 -10.50
N SER A 113 14.67 -2.72 -11.81
CA SER A 113 13.36 -3.08 -12.35
C SER A 113 12.98 -4.54 -12.08
N GLU A 114 13.96 -5.43 -11.87
CA GLU A 114 13.70 -6.85 -11.59
C GLU A 114 13.05 -7.05 -10.22
N MET A 115 13.46 -6.28 -9.21
CA MET A 115 12.81 -6.28 -7.89
C MET A 115 11.34 -5.86 -7.97
N VAL A 116 10.95 -5.06 -8.97
CA VAL A 116 9.53 -4.74 -9.22
C VAL A 116 8.77 -5.98 -9.70
N TYR A 117 9.35 -6.76 -10.62
CA TYR A 117 8.72 -8.00 -11.07
C TYR A 117 8.65 -9.04 -9.95
N ARG A 118 9.72 -9.20 -9.17
CA ARG A 118 9.76 -10.13 -8.03
C ARG A 118 8.77 -9.75 -6.93
N GLY A 119 8.68 -8.46 -6.58
CA GLY A 119 7.72 -7.97 -5.59
C GLY A 119 6.27 -8.27 -6.00
N ILE A 120 5.91 -8.02 -7.26
CA ILE A 120 4.59 -8.36 -7.78
C ILE A 120 4.35 -9.88 -7.74
N ALA A 121 5.34 -10.68 -8.17
CA ALA A 121 5.23 -12.13 -8.16
C ALA A 121 5.02 -12.70 -6.75
N THR A 122 5.69 -12.15 -5.73
CA THR A 122 5.52 -12.59 -4.34
C THR A 122 4.14 -12.26 -3.75
N MET A 123 3.45 -11.24 -4.28
CA MET A 123 2.09 -10.90 -3.84
C MET A 123 1.02 -11.79 -4.49
N ILE A 124 1.34 -12.44 -5.61
CA ILE A 124 0.38 -13.26 -6.36
C ILE A 124 0.50 -14.70 -5.82
N GLU A 125 -0.52 -15.18 -5.11
CA GLU A 125 -0.55 -16.56 -4.55
C GLU A 125 -0.69 -17.67 -5.62
N ASP A 126 -0.76 -17.33 -6.91
CA ASP A 126 -1.04 -18.28 -8.00
C ASP A 126 0.19 -18.44 -8.93
N TYR A 127 1.07 -19.39 -8.60
CA TYR A 127 1.79 -20.22 -9.59
C TYR A 127 1.75 -21.68 -9.15
#